data_AF-A0A653BZG1-F1
#
_entry.id   AF-A0A653BZG1-F1
#
_cell.length_a   1.000
_cell.length_b   1.000
_cell.length_c   1.000
_cell.angle_alpha   90.00
_cell.angle_beta   90.00
_cell.angle_gamma   90.00
#
_symmetry.space_group_name_H-M   'P 1'
#
loop_
_entity.id
_entity.type
_entity.pdbx_description
1 polymer ?
#
loop_
_entity_poly.entity_id
_entity_poly.type
_entity_poly.pdbx_seq_one_letter_code
_entity_poly.pdbx_strand_id
1 'polypeptide(L)'
;MTRLEEQRQAVSQALENQDQRISAIEEQLATSQKNVEQQLQQVKDQVKEIVREELLELGAGERCLTAVPSAFPDRHSSVVAKPYPYNGKTSWDIYYMQFENIARMNNWSSEEKACVLKCADIYA
;
A
#
# COMPACT_ATOMS: atom_id res chain seq x y z
N MET A 1 70.40 15.57 -17.23
CA MET A 1 69.63 14.42 -16.72
C MET A 1 69.56 13.38 -17.82
N THR A 2 69.58 12.10 -17.46
CA THR A 2 69.43 11.03 -18.46
C THR A 2 67.95 10.81 -18.77
N ARG A 3 67.60 10.46 -20.02
CA ARG A 3 66.22 10.17 -20.47
C ARG A 3 65.48 9.18 -19.55
N LEU A 4 66.22 8.27 -18.93
CA LEU A 4 65.69 7.27 -18.01
C LEU A 4 65.20 7.89 -16.70
N GLU A 5 65.88 8.92 -16.19
CA GLU A 5 65.48 9.64 -14.97
C GLU A 5 64.23 10.47 -15.17
N GLU A 6 64.09 11.12 -16.33
CA GLU A 6 62.87 11.86 -16.71
C GLU A 6 61.67 10.91 -16.80
N GLN A 7 61.84 9.74 -17.42
CA GLN A 7 60.79 8.71 -17.46
C GLN A 7 60.43 8.20 -16.06
N ARG A 8 61.42 7.94 -15.20
CA ARG A 8 61.17 7.50 -13.82
C ARG A 8 60.38 8.55 -13.04
N GLN A 9 60.75 9.82 -13.17
CA GLN A 9 60.07 10.91 -12.48
C GLN A 9 58.64 11.11 -12.99
N ALA A 10 58.42 11.01 -14.31
CA ALA A 10 57.08 11.08 -14.90
C ALA A 10 56.18 9.94 -14.40
N VAL A 11 56.71 8.72 -14.30
CA VAL A 11 55.97 7.57 -13.77
C VAL A 11 55.66 7.75 -12.28
N SER A 12 56.62 8.20 -11.47
CA SER A 12 56.39 8.49 -10.04
C SER A 12 55.28 9.53 -9.85
N GLN A 13 55.31 10.61 -10.64
CA GLN A 13 54.27 11.64 -10.55
C GLN A 13 52.89 11.13 -10.98
N ALA A 14 52.84 10.28 -12.01
CA ALA A 14 51.59 9.68 -12.48
C ALA A 14 51.00 8.74 -11.43
N LEU A 15 51.83 7.96 -10.73
CA LEU A 15 51.41 7.08 -9.64
C LEU A 15 50.85 7.88 -8.47
N GLU A 16 51.52 8.95 -8.04
CA GLU A 16 51.00 9.84 -6.98
C GLU A 16 49.66 10.48 -7.37
N ASN A 17 49.50 10.90 -8.62
CA ASN A 17 48.25 11.45 -9.11
C ASN A 17 47.13 10.41 -9.11
N GLN A 18 47.44 9.17 -9.52
CA GLN A 18 46.48 8.06 -9.46
C GLN A 18 46.07 7.76 -8.02
N ASP A 19 47.01 7.73 -7.08
CA ASP A 19 46.74 7.48 -5.67
C ASP A 19 45.78 8.52 -5.09
N GLN A 20 46.03 9.81 -5.36
CA GLN A 20 45.14 10.91 -4.96
C GLN A 20 43.73 10.77 -5.57
N ARG A 21 43.63 10.37 -6.83
CA ARG A 21 42.33 10.15 -7.50
C ARG A 21 41.59 8.96 -6.91
N ILE A 22 42.30 7.89 -6.55
CA ILE A 22 41.71 6.72 -5.88
C ILE A 22 41.18 7.13 -4.52
N SER A 23 41.96 7.83 -3.69
CA SER A 23 41.50 8.31 -2.38
C SER A 23 40.26 9.20 -2.49
N ALA A 24 40.22 10.10 -3.48
CA ALA A 24 39.05 10.96 -3.70
C ALA A 24 37.80 10.16 -4.11
N ILE A 25 37.95 9.12 -4.91
CA ILE A 25 36.83 8.24 -5.30
C ILE A 25 36.34 7.43 -4.09
N GLU A 26 37.26 6.91 -3.27
CA GLU A 26 36.91 6.17 -2.05
C GLU A 26 36.11 7.03 -1.07
N GLU A 27 36.50 8.29 -0.88
CA GLU A 27 35.78 9.24 -0.03
C GLU A 27 34.38 9.56 -0.57
N GLN A 28 34.26 9.77 -1.88
CA GLN A 28 32.97 9.98 -2.54
C GLN A 28 32.07 8.75 -2.43
N LEU A 29 32.61 7.55 -2.60
CA LEU A 29 31.88 6.30 -2.44
C LEU A 29 31.38 6.12 -1.02
N ALA A 30 32.23 6.36 -0.01
CA ALA A 30 31.85 6.27 1.39
C ALA A 30 30.70 7.25 1.73
N THR A 31 30.80 8.48 1.22
CA THR A 31 29.76 9.50 1.40
C THR A 31 28.46 9.13 0.71
N SER A 32 28.54 8.65 -0.54
CA SER A 32 27.39 8.18 -1.32
C SER A 32 26.70 7.00 -0.65
N GLN A 33 27.47 6.02 -0.16
CA GLN A 33 26.94 4.87 0.56
C GLN A 33 26.18 5.31 1.82
N LYS A 34 26.76 6.19 2.62
CA LYS A 34 26.10 6.74 3.81
C LYS A 34 24.78 7.44 3.49
N ASN A 35 24.73 8.21 2.40
CA ASN A 35 23.51 8.89 1.96
C ASN A 35 22.42 7.87 1.56
N VAL A 36 22.78 6.85 0.79
CA VAL A 36 21.84 5.78 0.40
C VAL A 36 21.31 5.03 1.62
N GLU A 37 22.17 4.68 2.57
CA GLU A 37 21.77 4.02 3.83
C GLU A 37 20.79 4.90 4.64
N GLN A 38 21.07 6.20 4.73
CA GLN A 38 20.19 7.14 5.41
C GLN A 38 18.83 7.27 4.72
N GLN A 39 18.80 7.38 3.39
CA GLN A 39 17.55 7.45 2.63
C GLN A 39 16.73 6.16 2.77
N LEU A 40 17.38 4.99 2.72
CA LEU A 40 16.71 3.71 2.92
C LEU A 40 16.09 3.61 4.31
N GLN A 41 16.81 4.06 5.34
CA GLN A 41 16.30 4.07 6.70
C GLN A 41 15.09 5.02 6.85
N GLN A 42 15.14 6.20 6.23
CA GLN A 42 14.01 7.13 6.21
C GLN A 42 12.78 6.53 5.54
N VAL A 43 12.93 5.92 4.35
CA VAL A 43 11.82 5.26 3.63
C VAL A 43 11.25 4.12 4.48
N LYS A 44 12.10 3.32 5.11
CA LYS A 44 11.67 2.22 5.98
C LYS A 44 10.82 2.72 7.14
N ASP A 45 11.20 3.82 7.78
CA ASP A 45 10.45 4.36 8.91
C ASP A 45 9.14 5.02 8.46
N GLN A 46 9.13 5.69 7.30
CA GLN A 46 7.89 6.19 6.69
C GLN A 46 6.91 5.04 6.39
N VAL A 47 7.37 3.95 5.78
CA VAL A 47 6.52 2.78 5.50
C VAL A 47 5.97 2.17 6.79
N LYS A 48 6.76 2.10 7.88
CA LYS A 48 6.26 1.62 9.17
C LYS A 48 5.19 2.54 9.79
N GLU A 49 5.30 3.85 9.61
CA GLU A 49 4.26 4.79 10.06
C GLU A 49 2.98 4.59 9.25
N ILE A 50 3.07 4.53 7.91
CA ILE A 50 1.91 4.28 7.03
C ILE A 50 1.21 2.97 7.40
N VAL A 51 1.96 1.89 7.55
CA VAL A 51 1.38 0.58 7.93
C VAL A 51 0.72 0.64 9.31
N ARG A 52 1.26 1.40 10.27
CA ARG A 52 0.62 1.58 11.58
C ARG A 52 -0.67 2.39 11.47
N GLU A 53 -0.68 3.44 10.67
CA GLU A 53 -1.86 4.27 10.44
C GLU A 53 -2.98 3.48 9.75
N GLU A 54 -2.66 2.76 8.66
CA GLU A 54 -3.63 1.89 7.97
C GLU A 54 -4.19 0.81 8.89
N LEU A 55 -3.35 0.15 9.71
CA LEU A 55 -3.82 -0.83 10.69
C LEU A 55 -4.74 -0.21 11.75
N LEU A 56 -4.47 1.04 12.16
CA LEU A 56 -5.30 1.75 13.13
C LEU A 56 -6.64 2.17 12.53
N GLU A 57 -6.68 2.59 11.26
CA GLU A 57 -7.92 2.87 10.54
C GLU A 57 -8.76 1.61 10.33
N LEU A 58 -8.15 0.49 9.94
CA LEU A 58 -8.82 -0.80 9.84
C LEU A 58 -9.39 -1.26 11.19
N GLY A 59 -8.61 -1.13 12.28
CA GLY A 59 -9.06 -1.47 13.63
C GLY A 59 -10.10 -0.51 14.22
N ALA A 60 -10.15 0.76 13.77
CA ALA A 60 -11.22 1.69 14.12
C ALA A 60 -12.52 1.34 13.37
N GLY A 61 -12.41 0.91 12.11
CA GLY A 61 -13.52 0.33 11.35
C GLY A 61 -14.08 -0.94 11.99
N GLU A 62 -13.22 -1.83 12.51
CA GLU A 62 -13.65 -3.03 13.26
C GLU A 62 -14.26 -2.71 14.63
N ARG A 63 -13.72 -1.73 15.38
CA ARG A 63 -14.25 -1.39 16.72
C ARG A 63 -15.60 -0.68 16.70
N CYS A 64 -15.98 -0.01 15.60
CA CYS A 64 -17.36 0.44 15.40
C CYS A 64 -18.35 -0.71 15.18
N LEU A 65 -17.88 -1.92 14.86
CA LEU A 65 -18.70 -3.12 14.72
C LEU A 65 -18.74 -3.98 16.00
N THR A 66 -17.95 -3.66 17.02
CA THR A 66 -17.89 -4.38 18.30
C THR A 66 -18.48 -3.56 19.45
N ALA A 67 -19.69 -3.03 19.29
CA ALA A 67 -20.49 -2.57 20.42
C ALA A 67 -21.51 -3.65 20.79
N VAL A 68 -21.16 -4.44 21.81
CA VAL A 68 -22.03 -5.31 22.63
C VAL A 68 -22.61 -6.54 21.91
N PRO A 69 -22.40 -7.78 22.41
CA PRO A 69 -23.29 -8.88 22.10
C PRO A 69 -24.65 -8.55 22.73
N SER A 70 -25.54 -7.91 21.98
CA SER A 70 -26.94 -7.85 22.42
C SER A 70 -27.42 -9.29 22.45
N ALA A 71 -27.71 -9.80 23.64
CA ALA A 71 -28.55 -10.96 23.82
C ALA A 71 -29.72 -10.84 22.84
N PHE A 72 -29.75 -11.72 21.84
CA PHE A 72 -30.67 -11.71 20.71
C PHE A 72 -31.99 -10.98 20.99
N PRO A 73 -32.22 -9.82 20.35
CA PRO A 73 -33.54 -9.45 19.94
C PRO A 73 -33.59 -9.67 18.43
N ASP A 74 -34.38 -10.66 18.02
CA ASP A 74 -34.99 -10.82 16.70
C ASP A 74 -34.69 -9.65 15.72
N ARG A 75 -33.63 -9.79 14.90
CA ARG A 75 -33.13 -8.73 14.01
C ARG A 75 -33.97 -8.55 12.73
N HIS A 76 -35.19 -9.08 12.69
CA HIS A 76 -36.11 -8.86 11.56
C HIS A 76 -37.09 -7.71 11.77
N SER A 77 -36.81 -6.77 12.66
CA SER A 77 -37.69 -5.63 12.91
C SER A 77 -36.95 -4.29 12.89
N SER A 78 -36.70 -3.78 11.67
CA SER A 78 -36.94 -2.38 11.29
C SER A 78 -36.31 -2.08 9.92
N VAL A 79 -37.16 -2.04 8.89
CA VAL A 79 -36.89 -1.57 7.52
C VAL A 79 -35.78 -2.32 6.76
N VAL A 80 -36.12 -3.50 6.22
CA VAL A 80 -35.31 -4.18 5.20
C VAL A 80 -35.58 -3.49 3.86
N ALA A 81 -34.72 -2.57 3.46
CA ALA A 81 -34.76 -2.06 2.09
C ALA A 81 -34.45 -3.23 1.14
N LYS A 82 -35.35 -3.53 0.19
CA LYS A 82 -35.11 -4.59 -0.79
C LYS A 82 -34.50 -3.97 -2.05
N PRO A 83 -33.39 -4.53 -2.58
CA PRO A 83 -32.89 -4.12 -3.87
C PRO A 83 -33.93 -4.46 -4.93
N TYR A 84 -34.08 -3.56 -5.89
CA TYR A 84 -34.91 -3.84 -7.06
C TYR A 84 -34.28 -4.97 -7.87
N PRO A 85 -35.06 -5.81 -8.56
CA PRO A 85 -34.50 -6.76 -9.51
C PRO A 85 -33.74 -6.05 -10.63
N TYR A 86 -32.67 -6.66 -11.13
CA TYR A 86 -31.96 -6.13 -12.29
C TYR A 86 -32.85 -6.24 -13.54
N ASN A 87 -33.20 -5.10 -14.12
CA ASN A 87 -34.16 -5.03 -15.24
C ASN A 87 -33.49 -4.75 -16.59
N GLY A 88 -32.15 -4.74 -16.65
CA GLY A 88 -31.36 -4.47 -17.86
C GLY A 88 -31.46 -3.05 -18.42
N LYS A 89 -32.23 -2.14 -17.80
CA LYS A 89 -32.38 -0.74 -18.25
C LYS A 89 -31.28 0.16 -17.71
N THR A 90 -30.75 -0.17 -16.53
CA THR A 90 -29.65 0.52 -15.87
C THR A 90 -28.38 -0.31 -16.05
N SER A 91 -27.21 0.33 -16.20
CA SER A 91 -25.95 -0.42 -16.28
C SER A 91 -25.71 -1.24 -15.00
N TRP A 92 -25.01 -2.37 -15.15
CA TRP A 92 -24.67 -3.25 -14.04
C TRP A 92 -23.94 -2.50 -12.91
N ASP A 93 -23.03 -1.59 -13.24
CA ASP A 93 -22.27 -0.83 -12.24
C ASP A 93 -23.16 0.05 -11.35
N ILE A 94 -24.17 0.69 -11.94
CA ILE A 94 -25.11 1.55 -11.21
C ILE A 94 -26.04 0.68 -10.35
N TYR A 95 -26.51 -0.44 -10.91
CA TYR A 95 -27.29 -1.43 -10.17
C TYR A 95 -26.52 -1.98 -8.97
N TYR A 96 -25.28 -2.42 -9.18
CA TYR A 96 -24.42 -3.01 -8.17
C TYR A 96 -24.11 -2.01 -7.05
N MET A 97 -23.91 -0.73 -7.39
CA MET A 97 -23.74 0.33 -6.41
C MET A 97 -24.98 0.53 -5.52
N GLN A 98 -26.18 0.49 -6.10
CA GLN A 98 -27.43 0.58 -5.33
C GLN A 98 -27.64 -0.64 -4.43
N PHE A 99 -27.34 -1.83 -4.96
CA PHE A 99 -27.36 -3.08 -4.20
C PHE A 99 -26.41 -3.04 -3.01
N GLU A 100 -25.16 -2.61 -3.19
CA GLU A 100 -24.17 -2.48 -2.11
C GLU A 100 -24.58 -1.47 -1.04
N ASN A 101 -25.22 -0.37 -1.44
CA ASN A 101 -25.75 0.61 -0.48
C ASN A 101 -26.86 0.00 0.40
N ILE A 102 -27.77 -0.77 -0.20
CA ILE A 102 -28.83 -1.46 0.51
C ILE A 102 -28.27 -2.56 1.41
N ALA A 103 -27.30 -3.33 0.92
CA ALA A 103 -26.63 -4.37 1.68
C ALA A 103 -25.91 -3.78 2.92
N ARG A 104 -25.30 -2.60 2.77
CA ARG A 104 -24.69 -1.84 3.87
C ARG A 104 -25.75 -1.37 4.87
N MET A 105 -26.86 -0.81 4.41
CA MET A 105 -27.97 -0.36 5.28
C MET A 105 -28.57 -1.53 6.08
N ASN A 106 -28.67 -2.71 5.48
CA ASN A 106 -29.23 -3.89 6.11
C ASN A 106 -28.21 -4.74 6.88
N ASN A 107 -26.93 -4.33 6.93
CA ASN A 107 -25.83 -5.09 7.52
C ASN A 107 -25.71 -6.53 6.96
N TRP A 108 -25.94 -6.70 5.66
CA TRP A 108 -25.85 -8.02 5.02
C TRP A 108 -24.42 -8.56 5.01
N SER A 109 -24.30 -9.81 5.44
CA SER A 109 -23.11 -10.63 5.26
C SER A 109 -22.86 -10.96 3.78
N SER A 110 -21.64 -11.40 3.46
CA SER A 110 -21.29 -11.84 2.10
C SER A 110 -22.17 -13.00 1.61
N GLU A 111 -22.62 -13.86 2.51
CA GLU A 111 -23.49 -15.00 2.18
C GLU A 111 -24.92 -14.54 1.83
N GLU A 112 -25.45 -13.57 2.57
CA GLU A 112 -26.76 -12.96 2.27
C GLU A 112 -26.71 -12.17 0.96
N LYS A 113 -25.64 -11.41 0.70
CA LYS A 113 -25.44 -10.73 -0.59
C LYS A 113 -25.46 -11.72 -1.76
N ALA A 114 -24.73 -12.82 -1.63
CA ALA A 114 -24.68 -13.87 -2.65
C ALA A 114 -26.05 -14.54 -2.85
N CYS A 115 -26.81 -14.76 -1.78
CA CYS A 115 -28.16 -15.31 -1.85
C CYS A 115 -29.11 -14.39 -2.63
N VAL A 116 -29.09 -13.09 -2.33
CA VAL A 116 -29.97 -12.11 -3.00
C VAL A 116 -29.59 -11.92 -4.47
N LEU A 117 -28.29 -11.86 -4.81
CA LEU A 117 -27.84 -11.78 -6.20
C LEU A 117 -28.24 -13.04 -6.99
N LYS A 118 -28.00 -14.23 -6.42
CA LYS A 118 -28.44 -15.49 -7.04
C LYS A 118 -29.95 -15.55 -7.24
N CYS A 119 -30.75 -15.03 -6.30
CA CYS A 119 -32.19 -15.00 -6.43
C CYS A 119 -32.67 -13.93 -7.44
N ALA A 120 -31.92 -12.84 -7.63
CA ALA A 120 -32.22 -11.81 -8.63
C ALA A 120 -31.99 -12.32 -10.07
N ASP A 121 -31.02 -13.22 -10.27
CA ASP A 121 -30.72 -13.82 -11.58
C ASP A 121 -31.71 -14.93 -12.00
N ILE A 122 -32.57 -15.42 -11.09
CA ILE A 122 -33.52 -16.52 -11.37
C ILE A 122 -34.85 -16.02 -11.97
N TYR A 123 -35.12 -14.70 -11.98
CA TYR A 123 -36.35 -14.11 -12.53
C TYR A 123 -36.14 -13.29 -13.82
N ALA A 124 -35.00 -13.48 -14.51
CA ALA A 124 -34.77 -12.93 -15.86
C ALA A 124 -35.22 -13.90 -16.96
#